data_AF-A0A1B9AXM5-F1
#
_entry.id   AF-A0A1B9AXM5-F1
#
_cell.length_a   1.000
_cell.length_b   1.000
_cell.length_c   1.000
_cell.angle_alpha   90.00
_cell.angle_beta   90.00
_cell.angle_gamma   90.00
#
_symmetry.space_group_name_H-M   'P 1'
#
loop_
_entity.id
_entity.type
_entity.pdbx_description
1 polymer ?
#
loop_
_entity_poly.entity_id
_entity_poly.type
_entity_poly.pdbx_seq_one_letter_code
_entity_poly.pdbx_strand_id
1 'polypeptide(L)'
;MPVHIVQPGESLWQIAQKYNTSVLEIMRMNNIQSPNKIYPGTAITIPERTIDVQNYYLPLENSKPRTENITHVVIHFISNAANDPRNPYNLQDIYYILLNGGISSHYLIGRNGKIYRLVNENRVAYHAGRGNLPGFPGYENQLNEYSIGIELMAIGTRDEMLPFFQSQTYNSIDPSNIGYTDAQYRSLNWLLDKIIRRNPSIIRDRRHVVGHDEYAPGRRTDPGTLFDWSRIRVIGQFVHNVRSGETLWSIAQKYGTTINAIAQWNNINPTAYLNIGQRILIPVRKQ
;
A
#
# COMPACT_ATOMS: atom_id res chain seq x y z
N MET A 1 -21.73 0.91 4.60
CA MET A 1 -21.35 1.55 3.32
C MET A 1 -21.15 3.03 3.56
N PRO A 2 -20.03 3.63 3.13
CA PRO A 2 -19.81 5.05 3.30
C PRO A 2 -20.78 5.87 2.46
N VAL A 3 -21.23 7.00 2.98
CA VAL A 3 -22.02 7.99 2.23
C VAL A 3 -21.08 9.11 1.77
N HIS A 4 -21.20 9.50 0.51
CA HIS A 4 -20.46 10.59 -0.08
C HIS A 4 -21.42 11.74 -0.44
N ILE A 5 -21.08 12.97 -0.03
CA ILE A 5 -21.84 14.16 -0.40
C ILE A 5 -21.20 14.78 -1.64
N VAL A 6 -21.93 14.79 -2.75
CA VAL A 6 -21.47 15.33 -4.04
C VAL A 6 -21.06 16.79 -3.91
N GLN A 7 -19.86 17.13 -4.36
CA GLN A 7 -19.36 18.50 -4.36
C GLN A 7 -19.71 19.24 -5.67
N PRO A 8 -19.75 20.60 -5.67
CA PRO A 8 -19.89 21.38 -6.90
C PRO A 8 -18.89 20.96 -7.99
N GLY A 9 -19.41 20.61 -9.18
CA GLY A 9 -18.60 20.18 -10.33
C GLY A 9 -18.11 18.73 -10.30
N GLU A 10 -18.43 17.96 -9.25
CA GLU A 10 -18.03 16.55 -9.13
C GLU A 10 -18.93 15.63 -9.95
N SER A 11 -18.33 14.72 -10.71
CA SER A 11 -19.00 13.71 -11.54
C SER A 11 -19.01 12.34 -10.88
N LEU A 12 -19.96 11.46 -11.24
CA LEU A 12 -19.94 10.06 -10.77
C LEU A 12 -18.66 9.34 -11.16
N TRP A 13 -18.01 9.72 -12.27
CA TRP A 13 -16.73 9.15 -12.66
C TRP A 13 -15.63 9.50 -11.65
N GLN A 14 -15.52 10.77 -11.25
CA GLN A 14 -14.56 11.21 -10.22
C GLN A 14 -14.85 10.53 -8.88
N ILE A 15 -16.11 10.39 -8.51
CA ILE A 15 -16.53 9.68 -7.28
C ILE A 15 -16.17 8.21 -7.36
N ALA A 16 -16.46 7.53 -8.47
CA ALA A 16 -16.12 6.13 -8.68
C ALA A 16 -14.61 5.88 -8.52
N GLN A 17 -13.79 6.74 -9.10
CA GLN A 17 -12.32 6.70 -8.93
C GLN A 17 -11.92 6.94 -7.48
N LYS A 18 -12.48 7.97 -6.84
CA LYS A 18 -12.24 8.32 -5.44
C LYS A 18 -12.59 7.20 -4.46
N TYR A 19 -13.57 6.36 -4.79
CA TYR A 19 -13.99 5.24 -3.94
C TYR A 19 -13.57 3.87 -4.46
N ASN A 20 -12.83 3.81 -5.57
CA ASN A 20 -12.38 2.57 -6.19
C ASN A 20 -13.54 1.60 -6.47
N THR A 21 -14.59 2.14 -7.07
CA THR A 21 -15.79 1.42 -7.51
C THR A 21 -16.08 1.82 -8.96
N SER A 22 -17.14 1.30 -9.56
CA SER A 22 -17.59 1.73 -10.88
C SER A 22 -18.77 2.70 -10.80
N VAL A 23 -18.87 3.57 -11.81
CA VAL A 23 -20.05 4.43 -12.01
C VAL A 23 -21.33 3.59 -12.01
N LEU A 24 -21.30 2.44 -12.68
CA LEU A 24 -22.43 1.53 -12.77
C LEU A 24 -22.84 0.94 -11.41
N GLU A 25 -21.89 0.56 -10.56
CA GLU A 25 -22.19 0.08 -9.20
C GLU A 25 -22.79 1.20 -8.34
N ILE A 26 -22.22 2.42 -8.41
CA ILE A 26 -22.79 3.58 -7.70
C ILE A 26 -24.22 3.83 -8.18
N MET A 27 -24.44 3.83 -9.49
CA MET A 27 -25.77 4.06 -10.05
C MET A 27 -26.78 3.03 -9.57
N ARG A 28 -26.43 1.74 -9.62
CA ARG A 28 -27.28 0.64 -9.14
C ARG A 28 -27.59 0.76 -7.64
N MET A 29 -26.59 1.05 -6.82
CA MET A 29 -26.76 1.17 -5.36
C MET A 29 -27.66 2.34 -4.97
N ASN A 30 -27.71 3.40 -5.78
CA ASN A 30 -28.43 4.64 -5.48
C ASN A 30 -29.65 4.87 -6.36
N ASN A 31 -30.06 3.87 -7.16
CA ASN A 31 -31.15 4.00 -8.13
C ASN A 31 -30.99 5.20 -9.09
N ILE A 32 -29.75 5.56 -9.44
CA ILE A 32 -29.46 6.65 -10.38
C ILE A 32 -29.54 6.10 -11.80
N GLN A 33 -30.44 6.65 -12.61
CA GLN A 33 -30.70 6.17 -13.98
C GLN A 33 -29.69 6.67 -15.01
N SER A 34 -29.04 7.82 -14.77
CA SER A 34 -28.05 8.41 -15.68
C SER A 34 -26.89 9.02 -14.91
N PRO A 35 -25.64 8.84 -15.36
CA PRO A 35 -24.46 9.26 -14.60
C PRO A 35 -24.34 10.78 -14.42
N ASN A 36 -25.06 11.56 -15.22
CA ASN A 36 -25.09 13.02 -15.14
C ASN A 36 -26.22 13.55 -14.24
N LYS A 37 -27.07 12.67 -13.68
CA LYS A 37 -28.16 13.05 -12.77
C LYS A 37 -27.69 13.04 -11.31
N ILE A 38 -26.62 13.77 -11.03
CA ILE A 38 -26.16 14.04 -9.67
C ILE A 38 -26.04 15.54 -9.46
N TYR A 39 -26.39 16.01 -8.26
CA TYR A 39 -26.39 17.43 -7.91
C TYR A 39 -25.53 17.67 -6.67
N PRO A 40 -24.86 18.82 -6.54
CA PRO A 40 -24.14 19.16 -5.32
C PRO A 40 -25.04 19.05 -4.08
N GLY A 41 -24.50 18.47 -3.01
CA GLY A 41 -25.25 18.17 -1.77
C GLY A 41 -26.00 16.83 -1.78
N THR A 42 -26.08 16.14 -2.93
CA THR A 42 -26.70 14.80 -2.99
C THR A 42 -25.87 13.81 -2.16
N ALA A 43 -26.52 13.08 -1.26
CA ALA A 43 -25.92 11.98 -0.54
C ALA A 43 -25.98 10.70 -1.38
N ILE A 44 -24.82 10.15 -1.71
CA ILE A 44 -24.67 8.94 -2.51
C ILE A 44 -24.06 7.84 -1.64
N THR A 45 -24.76 6.73 -1.49
CA THR A 45 -24.24 5.51 -0.88
C THR A 45 -23.19 4.90 -1.79
N ILE A 46 -21.96 4.81 -1.32
CA ILE A 46 -20.88 4.22 -2.09
C ILE A 46 -20.92 2.70 -1.89
N PRO A 47 -21.11 1.91 -2.96
CA PRO A 47 -21.05 0.47 -2.87
C PRO A 47 -19.64 0.05 -2.46
N GLU A 48 -19.58 -0.68 -1.36
CA GLU A 48 -18.33 -1.27 -0.90
C GLU A 48 -18.03 -2.47 -1.79
N ARG A 49 -17.13 -2.29 -2.77
CA ARG A 49 -16.68 -3.41 -3.59
C ARG A 49 -16.12 -4.47 -2.66
N THR A 50 -16.64 -5.68 -2.73
CA THR A 50 -16.08 -6.82 -2.00
C THR A 50 -15.17 -7.54 -2.96
N ILE A 51 -13.86 -7.50 -2.71
CA ILE A 51 -12.90 -8.32 -3.46
C ILE A 51 -12.82 -9.65 -2.73
N ASP A 52 -13.09 -10.73 -3.47
CA ASP A 52 -12.93 -12.08 -2.95
C ASP A 52 -11.44 -12.34 -2.64
N VAL A 53 -11.16 -12.86 -1.45
CA VAL A 53 -9.82 -13.24 -1.01
C VAL A 53 -9.76 -14.74 -0.96
N GLN A 54 -9.06 -15.33 -1.94
CA GLN A 54 -8.94 -16.76 -2.07
C GLN A 54 -7.90 -17.29 -1.10
N ASN A 55 -8.26 -18.26 -0.27
CA ASN A 55 -7.27 -18.92 0.58
C ASN A 55 -6.41 -19.85 -0.29
N TYR A 56 -5.10 -19.65 -0.24
CA TYR A 56 -4.10 -20.44 -0.96
C TYR A 56 -2.92 -20.68 -0.03
N TYR A 57 -3.21 -21.30 1.12
CA TYR A 57 -2.29 -21.33 2.26
C TYR A 57 -1.01 -22.09 1.95
N LEU A 58 0.12 -21.50 2.37
CA LEU A 58 1.37 -22.21 2.54
C LEU A 58 1.28 -23.16 3.75
N PRO A 59 2.13 -24.20 3.81
CA PRO A 59 2.25 -25.05 4.98
C PRO A 59 2.56 -24.26 6.26
N LEU A 60 2.20 -24.83 7.42
CA LEU A 60 2.32 -24.11 8.70
C LEU A 60 3.76 -23.74 9.02
N GLU A 61 4.73 -24.56 8.60
CA GLU A 61 6.17 -24.35 8.76
C GLU A 61 6.70 -23.09 8.08
N ASN A 62 6.02 -22.57 7.05
CA ASN A 62 6.35 -21.30 6.40
C ASN A 62 5.86 -20.09 7.21
N SER A 63 5.44 -20.29 8.47
CA SER A 63 5.02 -19.23 9.36
C SER A 63 5.13 -19.68 10.82
N LYS A 64 4.91 -18.77 11.76
CA LYS A 64 4.80 -19.12 13.19
C LYS A 64 3.64 -18.39 13.86
N PRO A 65 3.14 -18.85 15.02
CA PRO A 65 2.13 -18.12 15.78
C PRO A 65 2.57 -16.67 16.06
N ARG A 66 1.66 -15.71 15.94
CA ARG A 66 1.92 -14.31 16.24
C ARG A 66 1.60 -13.99 17.70
N THR A 67 2.52 -13.31 18.37
CA THR A 67 2.33 -12.76 19.73
C THR A 67 2.25 -11.23 19.74
N GLU A 68 2.89 -10.58 18.77
CA GLU A 68 2.98 -9.13 18.69
C GLU A 68 1.81 -8.49 17.93
N ASN A 69 1.54 -7.23 18.24
CA ASN A 69 0.57 -6.43 17.51
C ASN A 69 1.07 -6.12 16.10
N ILE A 70 0.15 -6.10 15.13
CA ILE A 70 0.46 -5.67 13.77
C ILE A 70 0.48 -4.14 13.74
N THR A 71 1.65 -3.57 13.46
CA THR A 71 1.87 -2.12 13.37
C THR A 71 2.28 -1.66 11.97
N HIS A 72 2.73 -2.57 11.11
CA HIS A 72 3.23 -2.24 9.77
C HIS A 72 2.65 -3.12 8.66
N VAL A 73 2.74 -2.64 7.43
CA VAL A 73 2.54 -3.39 6.19
C VAL A 73 3.80 -3.23 5.35
N VAL A 74 4.35 -4.33 4.84
CA VAL A 74 5.51 -4.29 3.92
C VAL A 74 5.05 -4.72 2.54
N ILE A 75 5.31 -3.87 1.55
CA ILE A 75 4.98 -4.10 0.14
C ILE A 75 6.21 -4.68 -0.56
N HIS A 76 6.00 -5.76 -1.30
CA HIS A 76 7.01 -6.50 -2.06
C HIS A 76 6.55 -6.68 -3.51
N PHE A 77 7.46 -7.14 -4.37
CA PHE A 77 7.08 -7.76 -5.64
C PHE A 77 7.71 -9.13 -5.81
N ILE A 78 7.04 -9.96 -6.61
CA ILE A 78 7.50 -11.29 -6.96
C ILE A 78 7.19 -11.62 -8.43
N SER A 79 8.08 -12.39 -9.05
CA SER A 79 7.85 -12.99 -10.37
C SER A 79 8.63 -14.30 -10.53
N ASN A 80 8.18 -15.13 -11.46
CA ASN A 80 8.90 -16.31 -11.94
C ASN A 80 9.79 -16.00 -13.16
N ALA A 81 10.05 -14.72 -13.47
CA ALA A 81 10.71 -14.31 -14.71
C ALA A 81 12.14 -14.88 -14.87
N ALA A 82 12.82 -15.18 -13.76
CA ALA A 82 14.14 -15.80 -13.79
C ALA A 82 14.12 -17.24 -14.34
N ASN A 83 13.02 -17.98 -14.14
CA ASN A 83 12.87 -19.36 -14.60
C ASN A 83 12.07 -19.43 -15.91
N ASP A 84 10.98 -18.67 -16.00
CA ASP A 84 10.12 -18.60 -17.19
C ASP A 84 9.75 -17.14 -17.50
N PRO A 85 10.56 -16.44 -18.31
CA PRO A 85 10.28 -15.06 -18.70
C PRO A 85 9.07 -14.91 -19.63
N ARG A 86 8.57 -16.01 -20.23
CA ARG A 86 7.37 -16.01 -21.08
C ARG A 86 6.09 -16.15 -20.25
N ASN A 87 6.17 -16.75 -19.06
CA ASN A 87 5.06 -16.87 -18.12
C ASN A 87 5.47 -16.47 -16.68
N PRO A 88 5.88 -15.21 -16.46
CA PRO A 88 6.48 -14.79 -15.20
C PRO A 88 5.50 -14.72 -14.02
N TYR A 89 4.20 -14.92 -14.26
CA TYR A 89 3.13 -14.73 -13.27
C TYR A 89 2.26 -15.97 -13.05
N ASN A 90 2.79 -17.15 -13.38
CA ASN A 90 2.15 -18.40 -13.01
C ASN A 90 2.03 -18.50 -11.49
N LEU A 91 0.80 -18.64 -10.99
CA LEU A 91 0.51 -18.70 -9.55
C LEU A 91 1.19 -19.89 -8.86
N GLN A 92 1.22 -21.05 -9.52
CA GLN A 92 1.79 -22.26 -8.96
C GLN A 92 3.31 -22.16 -8.82
N ASP A 93 3.98 -21.58 -9.83
CA ASP A 93 5.43 -21.39 -9.78
C ASP A 93 5.82 -20.37 -8.70
N ILE A 94 5.08 -19.27 -8.59
CA ILE A 94 5.26 -18.27 -7.53
C ILE A 94 5.04 -18.89 -6.14
N TYR A 95 4.02 -19.75 -6.00
CA TYR A 95 3.78 -20.49 -4.77
C TYR A 95 4.97 -21.38 -4.41
N TYR A 96 5.55 -22.09 -5.38
CA TYR A 96 6.72 -22.94 -5.16
C TYR A 96 8.00 -22.16 -4.87
N ILE A 97 8.17 -20.96 -5.44
CA ILE A 97 9.28 -20.06 -5.07
C ILE A 97 9.22 -19.74 -3.58
N LEU A 98 8.04 -19.37 -3.07
CA LEU A 98 7.87 -19.07 -1.64
C LEU A 98 8.08 -20.32 -0.78
N LEU A 99 7.42 -21.42 -1.13
CA LEU A 99 7.49 -22.69 -0.41
C LEU A 99 8.94 -23.18 -0.29
N ASN A 100 9.63 -23.35 -1.41
CA ASN A 100 10.97 -23.93 -1.46
C ASN A 100 12.04 -22.96 -0.94
N GLY A 101 11.78 -21.65 -1.01
CA GLY A 101 12.64 -20.63 -0.41
C GLY A 101 12.55 -20.56 1.11
N GLY A 102 11.60 -21.27 1.74
CA GLY A 102 11.35 -21.16 3.19
C GLY A 102 10.87 -19.76 3.60
N ILE A 103 10.34 -18.99 2.65
CA ILE A 103 9.82 -17.63 2.85
C ILE A 103 8.29 -17.64 2.66
N SER A 104 7.64 -16.56 3.04
CA SER A 104 6.19 -16.41 2.88
C SER A 104 5.77 -14.96 3.01
N SER A 105 4.59 -14.66 2.49
CA SER A 105 3.87 -13.40 2.74
C SER A 105 2.45 -13.72 3.20
N HIS A 106 1.72 -12.74 3.71
CA HIS A 106 0.33 -12.97 4.11
C HIS A 106 -0.58 -12.96 2.88
N TYR A 107 -0.30 -12.07 1.93
CA TYR A 107 -1.09 -11.88 0.73
C TYR A 107 -0.24 -11.82 -0.53
N LEU A 108 -0.82 -12.29 -1.62
CA LEU A 108 -0.31 -12.16 -2.98
C LEU A 108 -1.40 -11.54 -3.87
N ILE A 109 -1.05 -10.51 -4.63
CA ILE A 109 -1.94 -9.83 -5.58
C ILE A 109 -1.49 -10.11 -7.01
N GLY A 110 -2.31 -10.86 -7.75
CA GLY A 110 -2.06 -11.18 -9.15
C GLY A 110 -2.24 -9.97 -10.09
N ARG A 111 -1.74 -10.08 -11.34
CA ARG A 111 -1.83 -9.01 -12.36
C ARG A 111 -3.25 -8.50 -12.62
N ASN A 112 -4.26 -9.36 -12.49
CA ASN A 112 -5.67 -9.02 -12.64
C ASN A 112 -6.34 -8.49 -11.36
N GLY A 113 -5.59 -8.31 -10.28
CA GLY A 113 -6.09 -7.86 -8.98
C GLY A 113 -6.69 -8.97 -8.09
N LYS A 114 -6.67 -10.23 -8.50
CA LYS A 114 -7.05 -11.33 -7.59
C LYS A 114 -6.12 -11.35 -6.38
N ILE A 115 -6.70 -11.51 -5.19
CA ILE A 115 -5.99 -11.56 -3.92
C ILE A 115 -6.00 -12.99 -3.40
N TYR A 116 -4.82 -13.51 -3.11
CA TYR A 116 -4.63 -14.81 -2.48
C TYR A 116 -4.08 -14.60 -1.07
N ARG A 117 -4.65 -15.28 -0.07
CA ARG A 117 -4.12 -15.34 1.29
C ARG A 117 -3.24 -16.58 1.43
N LEU A 118 -1.94 -16.36 1.64
CA LEU A 118 -0.96 -17.44 1.77
C LEU A 118 -0.66 -17.77 3.24
N VAL A 119 -0.74 -16.77 4.13
CA VAL A 119 -0.58 -16.95 5.59
C VAL A 119 -1.67 -16.17 6.31
N ASN A 120 -2.24 -16.75 7.36
CA ASN A 120 -3.24 -16.07 8.19
C ASN A 120 -2.57 -14.95 9.01
N GLU A 121 -3.24 -13.81 9.21
CA GLU A 121 -2.67 -12.66 9.94
C GLU A 121 -2.40 -12.94 11.42
N ASN A 122 -3.07 -13.93 12.02
CA ASN A 122 -2.75 -14.41 13.36
C ASN A 122 -1.43 -15.21 13.43
N ARG A 123 -0.73 -15.34 12.30
CA ARG A 123 0.60 -15.91 12.18
C ARG A 123 1.55 -14.87 11.60
N VAL A 124 2.83 -15.07 11.85
CA VAL A 124 3.93 -14.31 11.29
C VAL A 124 4.41 -15.01 10.04
N ALA A 125 4.26 -14.35 8.89
CA ALA A 125 4.91 -14.75 7.65
C ALA A 125 6.40 -14.30 7.63
N TYR A 126 7.22 -14.99 6.85
CA TYR A 126 8.66 -14.77 6.73
C TYR A 126 9.01 -13.98 5.47
N HIS A 127 8.74 -12.68 5.46
CA HIS A 127 8.92 -11.82 4.27
C HIS A 127 10.02 -10.77 4.42
N ALA A 128 10.11 -10.07 5.56
CA ALA A 128 11.00 -8.92 5.75
C ALA A 128 12.46 -9.34 6.03
N GLY A 129 12.67 -10.34 6.89
CA GLY A 129 14.03 -10.79 7.23
C GLY A 129 14.87 -9.69 7.92
N ARG A 130 16.17 -9.60 7.58
CA ARG A 130 17.10 -8.65 8.19
C ARG A 130 16.94 -7.23 7.66
N GLY A 131 16.86 -6.23 8.52
CA GLY A 131 16.67 -4.84 8.11
C GLY A 131 16.51 -3.92 9.29
N ASN A 132 16.40 -2.62 9.01
CA ASN A 132 16.19 -1.58 9.98
C ASN A 132 15.29 -0.49 9.37
N LEU A 133 14.23 -0.11 10.09
CA LEU A 133 13.33 0.93 9.64
C LEU A 133 13.70 2.27 10.30
N PRO A 134 14.04 3.32 9.53
CA PRO A 134 14.40 4.62 10.09
C PRO A 134 13.31 5.18 11.02
N GLY A 135 13.73 5.61 12.21
CA GLY A 135 12.82 6.12 13.25
C GLY A 135 12.10 5.05 14.07
N PHE A 136 12.42 3.77 13.86
CA PHE A 136 11.81 2.62 14.54
C PHE A 136 12.87 1.57 14.93
N PRO A 137 13.86 1.92 15.78
CA PRO A 137 14.98 1.03 16.09
C PRO A 137 14.56 -0.30 16.74
N GLY A 138 13.40 -0.34 17.44
CA GLY A 138 12.87 -1.56 18.05
C GLY A 138 12.46 -2.66 17.05
N TYR A 139 12.42 -2.35 15.75
CA TYR A 139 12.03 -3.30 14.69
C TYR A 139 13.23 -3.85 13.91
N GLU A 140 14.45 -3.52 14.33
CA GLU A 140 15.66 -4.04 13.71
C GLU A 140 15.63 -5.58 13.72
N ASN A 141 15.74 -6.17 12.53
CA ASN A 141 15.67 -7.61 12.25
C ASN A 141 14.41 -8.33 12.76
N GLN A 142 13.37 -7.60 13.13
CA GLN A 142 12.17 -8.14 13.79
C GLN A 142 10.87 -7.75 13.08
N LEU A 143 10.93 -7.06 11.94
CA LEU A 143 9.72 -6.49 11.32
C LEU A 143 8.67 -7.56 10.93
N ASN A 144 9.08 -8.81 10.68
CA ASN A 144 8.14 -9.92 10.48
C ASN A 144 7.12 -10.03 11.63
N GLU A 145 7.56 -9.92 12.89
CA GLU A 145 6.71 -10.07 14.08
C GLU A 145 5.59 -9.02 14.13
N TYR A 146 5.82 -7.86 13.52
CA TYR A 146 4.96 -6.69 13.64
C TYR A 146 4.26 -6.29 12.34
N SER A 147 4.42 -7.06 11.27
CA SER A 147 3.95 -6.63 9.96
C SER A 147 3.16 -7.67 9.18
N ILE A 148 2.37 -7.14 8.24
CA ILE A 148 1.74 -7.88 7.17
C ILE A 148 2.54 -7.68 5.87
N GLY A 149 3.19 -8.72 5.38
CA GLY A 149 3.76 -8.75 4.03
C GLY A 149 2.71 -8.94 2.93
N ILE A 150 2.75 -8.10 1.90
CA ILE A 150 1.94 -8.19 0.69
C ILE A 150 2.86 -8.25 -0.53
N GLU A 151 2.77 -9.35 -1.28
CA GLU A 151 3.44 -9.55 -2.56
C GLU A 151 2.56 -9.07 -3.72
N LEU A 152 3.14 -8.35 -4.68
CA LEU A 152 2.49 -8.05 -5.95
C LEU A 152 3.22 -8.79 -7.08
N MET A 153 2.47 -9.45 -7.96
CA MET A 153 3.03 -10.04 -9.18
C MET A 153 3.52 -8.92 -10.12
N ALA A 154 4.83 -8.62 -10.09
CA ALA A 154 5.43 -7.53 -10.84
C ALA A 154 6.93 -7.80 -11.10
N ILE A 155 7.49 -7.07 -12.07
CA ILE A 155 8.91 -7.09 -12.42
C ILE A 155 9.40 -5.65 -12.37
N GLY A 156 10.52 -5.41 -11.67
CA GLY A 156 11.16 -4.11 -11.58
C GLY A 156 11.86 -3.67 -12.88
N THR A 157 12.61 -2.58 -12.80
CA THR A 157 13.47 -2.10 -13.88
C THR A 157 14.61 -3.08 -14.18
N ARG A 158 15.27 -2.89 -15.32
CA ARG A 158 16.43 -3.70 -15.70
C ARG A 158 17.50 -3.69 -14.61
N ASP A 159 17.86 -2.51 -14.11
CA ASP A 159 18.93 -2.37 -13.13
C ASP A 159 18.57 -3.03 -11.79
N GLU A 160 17.30 -2.98 -11.38
CA GLU A 160 16.81 -3.65 -10.17
C GLU A 160 16.80 -5.18 -10.29
N MET A 161 16.67 -5.71 -11.51
CA MET A 161 16.50 -7.15 -11.75
C MET A 161 17.77 -7.88 -12.17
N LEU A 162 18.76 -7.19 -12.75
CA LEU A 162 20.05 -7.78 -13.16
C LEU A 162 20.80 -8.54 -12.05
N PRO A 163 20.69 -8.20 -10.75
CA PRO A 163 21.24 -9.02 -9.68
C PRO A 163 20.60 -10.42 -9.55
N PHE A 164 19.40 -10.62 -10.09
CA PHE A 164 18.60 -11.84 -9.92
C PHE A 164 18.50 -12.69 -11.20
N PHE A 165 18.72 -12.11 -12.39
CA PHE A 165 18.79 -12.87 -13.64
C PHE A 165 19.65 -12.20 -14.70
N GLN A 166 20.10 -12.99 -15.67
CA GLN A 166 20.97 -12.56 -16.77
C GLN A 166 20.29 -11.50 -17.63
N SER A 167 21.09 -10.60 -18.24
CA SER A 167 20.54 -9.53 -19.09
C SER A 167 19.73 -10.06 -20.28
N GLN A 168 20.09 -11.22 -20.84
CA GLN A 168 19.37 -11.85 -21.93
C GLN A 168 17.97 -12.28 -21.49
N THR A 169 17.83 -12.78 -20.26
CA THR A 169 16.54 -13.12 -19.65
C THR A 169 15.67 -11.87 -19.54
N TYR A 170 16.21 -10.75 -19.02
CA TYR A 170 15.46 -9.50 -18.94
C TYR A 170 14.95 -9.04 -20.30
N ASN A 171 15.81 -9.05 -21.32
CA ASN A 171 15.47 -8.60 -22.67
C ASN A 171 14.42 -9.49 -23.37
N SER A 172 14.17 -10.70 -22.87
CA SER A 172 13.17 -11.62 -23.41
C SER A 172 11.77 -11.45 -22.81
N ILE A 173 11.63 -10.66 -21.74
CA ILE A 173 10.36 -10.42 -21.06
C ILE A 173 9.49 -9.49 -21.91
N ASP A 174 8.23 -9.87 -22.12
CA ASP A 174 7.25 -8.99 -22.77
C ASP A 174 7.12 -7.67 -21.96
N PRO A 175 7.30 -6.49 -22.59
CA PRO A 175 7.23 -5.20 -21.89
C PRO A 175 5.93 -4.97 -21.10
N SER A 176 4.80 -5.58 -21.51
CA SER A 176 3.52 -5.49 -20.80
C SER A 176 3.52 -6.20 -19.43
N ASN A 177 4.50 -7.07 -19.18
CA ASN A 177 4.72 -7.68 -17.89
C ASN A 177 5.51 -6.77 -16.93
N ILE A 178 6.26 -5.78 -17.41
CA ILE A 178 7.08 -4.92 -16.55
C ILE A 178 6.18 -3.95 -15.73
N GLY A 179 6.54 -3.72 -14.46
CA GLY A 179 5.83 -2.81 -13.56
C GLY A 179 4.53 -3.39 -12.99
N TYR A 180 3.54 -2.52 -12.76
CA TYR A 180 2.32 -2.82 -12.00
C TYR A 180 1.05 -2.47 -12.79
N THR A 181 -0.05 -3.20 -12.57
CA THR A 181 -1.34 -2.92 -13.21
C THR A 181 -2.26 -2.06 -12.34
N ASP A 182 -3.21 -1.39 -12.99
CA ASP A 182 -4.29 -0.69 -12.29
C ASP A 182 -5.11 -1.63 -11.40
N ALA A 183 -5.33 -2.87 -11.83
CA ALA A 183 -6.10 -3.84 -11.06
C ALA A 183 -5.39 -4.20 -9.74
N GLN A 184 -4.06 -4.24 -9.74
CA GLN A 184 -3.27 -4.44 -8.54
C GLN A 184 -3.41 -3.26 -7.57
N TYR A 185 -3.25 -2.01 -8.04
CA TYR A 185 -3.42 -0.83 -7.17
C TYR A 185 -4.82 -0.73 -6.56
N ARG A 186 -5.86 -1.05 -7.34
CA ARG A 186 -7.23 -1.11 -6.83
C ARG A 186 -7.37 -2.14 -5.71
N SER A 187 -6.79 -3.32 -5.90
CA SER A 187 -6.91 -4.43 -4.95
C SER A 187 -6.05 -4.18 -3.70
N LEU A 188 -4.88 -3.59 -3.88
CA LEU A 188 -3.99 -3.18 -2.78
C LEU A 188 -4.64 -2.11 -1.90
N ASN A 189 -5.25 -1.07 -2.48
CA ASN A 189 -5.96 -0.06 -1.69
C ASN A 189 -7.10 -0.66 -0.85
N TRP A 190 -7.90 -1.53 -1.47
CA TRP A 190 -8.97 -2.23 -0.78
C TRP A 190 -8.42 -3.11 0.34
N LEU A 191 -7.36 -3.87 0.08
CA LEU A 191 -6.75 -4.75 1.06
C LEU A 191 -6.15 -3.97 2.24
N LEU A 192 -5.45 -2.87 1.96
CA LEU A 192 -4.93 -1.95 2.98
C LEU A 192 -6.05 -1.37 3.85
N ASP A 193 -7.18 -0.95 3.26
CA ASP A 193 -8.36 -0.50 4.02
C ASP A 193 -8.85 -1.58 4.99
N LYS A 194 -8.92 -2.84 4.54
CA LYS A 194 -9.36 -3.96 5.37
C LYS A 194 -8.36 -4.32 6.47
N ILE A 195 -7.07 -4.35 6.15
CA ILE A 195 -5.98 -4.64 7.10
C ILE A 195 -5.93 -3.56 8.19
N ILE A 196 -5.93 -2.29 7.80
CA ILE A 196 -5.80 -1.19 8.75
C ILE A 196 -7.04 -1.07 9.63
N ARG A 197 -8.24 -1.27 9.06
CA ARG A 197 -9.49 -1.22 9.85
C ARG A 197 -9.54 -2.29 10.94
N ARG A 198 -8.95 -3.48 10.72
CA ARG A 198 -8.89 -4.54 11.74
C ARG A 198 -7.65 -4.48 12.63
N ASN A 199 -6.64 -3.70 12.26
CA ASN A 199 -5.41 -3.48 13.01
C ASN A 199 -5.19 -1.97 13.24
N PRO A 200 -5.88 -1.35 14.22
CA PRO A 200 -5.87 0.10 14.42
C PRO A 200 -4.51 0.66 14.84
N SER A 201 -3.55 -0.19 15.23
CA SER A 201 -2.17 0.19 15.49
C SER A 201 -1.37 0.53 14.23
N ILE A 202 -1.87 0.17 13.04
CA ILE A 202 -1.26 0.57 11.77
C ILE A 202 -1.75 1.98 11.43
N ILE A 203 -0.82 2.95 11.42
CA ILE A 203 -1.11 4.30 10.93
C ILE A 203 -1.08 4.28 9.40
N ARG A 204 -2.07 4.88 8.74
CA ARG A 204 -2.19 4.84 7.27
C ARG A 204 -1.22 5.80 6.58
N ASP A 205 0.06 5.48 6.62
CA ASP A 205 1.11 6.37 6.17
C ASP A 205 2.36 5.68 5.61
N ARG A 206 3.33 6.47 5.14
CA ARG A 206 4.60 5.98 4.58
C ARG A 206 5.64 5.51 5.61
N ARG A 207 5.37 5.67 6.90
CA ARG A 207 6.21 5.14 7.99
C ARG A 207 5.78 3.74 8.40
N HIS A 208 4.51 3.39 8.19
CA HIS A 208 3.92 2.12 8.61
C HIS A 208 3.49 1.24 7.44
N VAL A 209 3.15 1.81 6.29
CA VAL A 209 3.04 1.08 5.02
C VAL A 209 4.31 1.41 4.25
N VAL A 210 5.25 0.46 4.18
CA VAL A 210 6.62 0.64 3.70
C VAL A 210 6.94 -0.33 2.57
N GLY A 211 7.93 0.00 1.75
CA GLY A 211 8.58 -0.93 0.85
C GLY A 211 9.61 -1.79 1.58
N HIS A 212 10.00 -2.91 0.97
CA HIS A 212 11.04 -3.76 1.52
C HIS A 212 12.44 -3.12 1.37
N ASP A 213 12.65 -2.36 0.30
CA ASP A 213 13.80 -1.50 0.05
C ASP A 213 14.01 -0.46 1.16
N GLU A 214 12.93 0.11 1.70
CA GLU A 214 12.99 1.06 2.82
C GLU A 214 13.37 0.38 4.14
N TYR A 215 12.97 -0.87 4.35
CA TYR A 215 13.34 -1.65 5.53
C TYR A 215 14.75 -2.26 5.42
N ALA A 216 15.16 -2.64 4.23
CA ALA A 216 16.41 -3.37 4.00
C ALA A 216 17.22 -2.75 2.85
N PRO A 217 17.64 -1.48 3.00
CA PRO A 217 18.33 -0.75 1.94
C PRO A 217 19.63 -1.48 1.54
N GLY A 218 19.87 -1.58 0.22
CA GLY A 218 21.03 -2.25 -0.35
C GLY A 218 20.94 -3.78 -0.38
N ARG A 219 20.04 -4.41 0.39
CA ARG A 219 19.75 -5.85 0.31
C ARG A 219 18.54 -6.16 -0.57
N ARG A 220 17.57 -5.25 -0.58
CA ARG A 220 16.29 -5.40 -1.29
C ARG A 220 16.02 -4.16 -2.12
N THR A 221 15.36 -4.38 -3.26
CA THR A 221 15.00 -3.35 -4.23
C THR A 221 13.49 -3.24 -4.40
N ASP A 222 12.70 -4.15 -3.83
CA ASP A 222 11.25 -4.20 -3.93
C ASP A 222 10.55 -3.24 -2.94
N PRO A 223 9.43 -2.58 -3.31
CA PRO A 223 8.66 -2.74 -4.55
C PRO A 223 9.24 -1.99 -5.76
N GLY A 224 10.37 -1.31 -5.60
CA GLY A 224 11.13 -0.72 -6.69
C GLY A 224 10.56 0.58 -7.23
N THR A 225 11.34 1.20 -8.10
CA THR A 225 11.08 2.53 -8.67
C THR A 225 9.84 2.58 -9.57
N LEU A 226 9.40 1.43 -10.10
CA LEU A 226 8.16 1.33 -10.88
C LEU A 226 6.89 1.28 -10.02
N PHE A 227 7.01 1.13 -8.70
CA PHE A 227 5.87 1.20 -7.80
C PHE A 227 5.50 2.65 -7.52
N ASP A 228 4.27 3.02 -7.91
CA ASP A 228 3.76 4.37 -7.75
C ASP A 228 3.01 4.52 -6.42
N TRP A 229 3.74 5.00 -5.41
CA TRP A 229 3.21 5.30 -4.09
C TRP A 229 2.06 6.32 -4.09
N SER A 230 1.91 7.16 -5.13
CA SER A 230 0.76 8.10 -5.21
C SER A 230 -0.56 7.38 -5.46
N ARG A 231 -0.51 6.18 -6.06
CA ARG A 231 -1.70 5.38 -6.40
C ARG A 231 -2.27 4.62 -5.22
N ILE A 232 -1.56 4.59 -4.09
CA ILE A 232 -2.10 4.05 -2.84
C ILE A 232 -2.42 5.18 -1.88
N ARG A 233 -3.57 5.09 -1.20
CA ARG A 233 -4.12 6.17 -0.36
C ARG A 233 -3.42 6.27 1.00
N VAL A 234 -2.10 6.19 1.03
CA VAL A 234 -1.30 6.40 2.25
C VAL A 234 -0.91 7.86 2.35
N ILE A 235 -0.85 8.36 3.58
CA ILE A 235 -0.39 9.71 3.83
C ILE A 235 1.15 9.70 3.74
N GLY A 236 1.70 10.41 2.76
CA GLY A 236 3.14 10.69 2.68
C GLY A 236 3.53 11.78 3.69
N GLN A 237 4.83 11.96 3.90
CA GLN A 237 5.35 13.07 4.68
C GLN A 237 6.45 13.80 3.93
N PHE A 238 6.58 15.10 4.15
CA PHE A 238 7.77 15.86 3.81
C PHE A 238 8.12 16.81 4.97
N VAL A 239 9.33 17.35 4.97
CA VAL A 239 9.76 18.31 5.99
C VAL A 239 9.43 19.73 5.54
N HIS A 240 8.67 20.44 6.36
CA HIS A 240 8.43 21.87 6.24
C HIS A 240 9.27 22.63 7.27
N ASN A 241 9.99 23.67 6.83
CA ASN A 241 10.68 24.59 7.71
C ASN A 241 9.74 25.73 8.07
N VAL A 242 9.39 25.85 9.35
CA VAL A 242 8.46 26.87 9.85
C VAL A 242 9.00 28.26 9.53
N ARG A 243 8.15 29.07 8.90
CA ARG A 243 8.41 30.47 8.55
C ARG A 243 7.80 31.39 9.61
N SER A 244 8.21 32.65 9.59
CA SER A 244 7.66 33.67 10.48
C SER A 244 6.13 33.72 10.37
N GLY A 245 5.46 33.65 11.52
CA GLY A 245 3.99 33.71 11.63
C GLY A 245 3.23 32.42 11.30
N GLU A 246 3.90 31.32 10.93
CA GLU A 246 3.21 30.05 10.69
C GLU A 246 2.82 29.35 12.00
N THR A 247 1.62 28.78 12.03
CA THR A 247 1.08 27.96 13.10
C THR A 247 0.78 26.55 12.58
N LEU A 248 0.54 25.58 13.48
CA LEU A 248 0.05 24.27 13.07
C LEU A 248 -1.23 24.37 12.22
N TRP A 249 -2.10 25.33 12.53
CA TRP A 249 -3.32 25.59 11.75
C TRP A 249 -3.01 26.08 10.34
N SER A 250 -2.16 27.10 10.19
CA SER A 250 -1.86 27.67 8.87
C SER A 250 -1.09 26.68 7.99
N ILE A 251 -0.22 25.87 8.59
CA ILE A 251 0.51 24.79 7.91
C ILE A 251 -0.46 23.66 7.51
N ALA A 252 -1.38 23.26 8.39
CA ALA A 252 -2.39 22.25 8.08
C ALA A 252 -3.26 22.68 6.89
N GLN A 253 -3.72 23.92 6.89
CA GLN A 253 -4.48 24.51 5.78
C GLN A 253 -3.68 24.52 4.48
N LYS A 254 -2.43 25.03 4.52
CA LYS A 254 -1.55 25.12 3.36
C LYS A 254 -1.34 23.78 2.65
N TYR A 255 -1.26 22.70 3.43
CA TYR A 255 -0.92 21.37 2.91
C TYR A 255 -2.10 20.40 2.85
N GLY A 256 -3.33 20.87 3.11
CA GLY A 256 -4.52 20.03 3.05
C GLY A 256 -4.50 18.86 4.04
N THR A 257 -4.03 19.12 5.27
CA THR A 257 -3.97 18.15 6.37
C THR A 257 -4.63 18.70 7.64
N THR A 258 -4.48 18.05 8.79
CA THR A 258 -5.05 18.53 10.07
C THR A 258 -3.96 18.84 11.10
N ILE A 259 -4.27 19.72 12.04
CA ILE A 259 -3.41 20.01 13.20
C ILE A 259 -3.06 18.72 13.93
N ASN A 260 -4.06 17.88 14.22
CA ASN A 260 -3.87 16.62 14.93
C ASN A 260 -2.94 15.67 14.17
N ALA A 261 -3.07 15.60 12.83
CA ALA A 261 -2.14 14.83 12.03
C ALA A 261 -0.72 15.40 12.16
N ILE A 262 -0.49 16.69 11.89
CA ILE A 262 0.86 17.28 12.04
C ILE A 262 1.42 17.04 13.45
N ALA A 263 0.61 17.24 14.49
CA ALA A 263 1.01 17.11 15.88
C ALA A 263 1.43 15.67 16.23
N GLN A 264 0.61 14.68 15.87
CA GLN A 264 0.93 13.26 16.04
C GLN A 264 2.23 12.88 15.35
N TRP A 265 2.42 13.33 14.10
CA TRP A 265 3.58 13.00 13.29
C TRP A 265 4.89 13.59 13.82
N ASN A 266 4.81 14.69 14.54
CA ASN A 266 5.97 15.36 15.12
C ASN A 266 6.12 15.11 16.62
N ASN A 267 5.26 14.28 17.22
CA ASN A 267 5.21 14.05 18.65
C ASN A 267 5.16 15.36 19.47
N ILE A 268 4.30 16.30 19.03
CA ILE A 268 4.07 17.58 19.70
C ILE A 268 2.60 17.72 20.09
N ASN A 269 2.31 18.64 21.02
CA ASN A 269 0.95 18.97 21.38
C ASN A 269 0.23 19.64 20.17
N PRO A 270 -1.04 19.31 19.86
CA PRO A 270 -1.85 20.02 18.87
C PRO A 270 -1.94 21.54 19.06
N THR A 271 -1.71 22.05 20.27
CA THR A 271 -1.66 23.48 20.60
C THR A 271 -0.24 24.01 20.74
N ALA A 272 0.79 23.27 20.30
CA ALA A 272 2.17 23.68 20.42
C ALA A 272 2.46 24.92 19.56
N TYR A 273 3.20 25.87 20.15
CA TYR A 273 3.81 26.96 19.41
C TYR A 273 4.98 26.43 18.56
N LEU A 274 5.15 27.02 17.38
CA LEU A 274 6.20 26.63 16.44
C LEU A 274 7.27 27.71 16.39
N ASN A 275 8.54 27.30 16.45
CA ASN A 275 9.67 28.21 16.32
C ASN A 275 10.02 28.42 14.84
N ILE A 276 10.44 29.62 14.48
CA ILE A 276 10.95 29.90 13.13
C ILE A 276 12.16 28.99 12.87
N GLY A 277 12.20 28.36 11.70
CA GLY A 277 13.22 27.38 11.30
C GLY A 277 13.00 25.98 11.86
N GLN A 278 12.00 25.77 12.73
CA GLN A 278 11.65 24.43 13.22
C GLN A 278 11.26 23.54 12.04
N ARG A 279 11.85 22.34 12.00
CA ARG A 279 11.54 21.32 11.00
C ARG A 279 10.33 20.52 11.47
N ILE A 280 9.28 20.50 10.66
CA ILE A 280 8.02 19.79 10.98
C ILE A 280 7.66 18.85 9.83
N LEU A 281 7.41 17.60 10.15
CA LEU A 281 6.90 16.58 9.24
C LEU A 281 5.44 16.87 8.91
N ILE A 282 5.14 17.08 7.63
CA ILE A 282 3.79 17.38 7.18
C ILE A 282 3.19 16.14 6.54
N PRO A 283 2.18 15.52 7.18
CA PRO A 283 1.43 14.43 6.57
C PRO A 283 0.56 14.97 5.43
N VAL A 284 0.90 14.63 4.19
CA VAL A 284 0.09 14.95 3.00
C VAL A 284 -0.31 13.70 2.26
N ARG A 285 -1.54 13.67 1.74
CA ARG A 285 -1.84 12.72 0.67
C ARG A 285 -0.99 13.14 -0.52
N LYS A 286 -0.13 12.24 -1.00
CA LYS A 286 0.57 12.47 -2.26
C LYS A 286 -0.51 12.63 -3.33
N GLN A 287 -0.60 13.81 -3.94
CA GLN A 287 -1.51 14.07 -5.06
C GLN A 287 -1.09 13.22 -6.26
#